data_AF-A0A922T4Y0-F1
#
_entry.id   AF-A0A922T4Y0-F1
#
_cell.length_a   1.000
_cell.length_b   1.000
_cell.length_c   1.000
_cell.angle_alpha   90.00
_cell.angle_beta   90.00
_cell.angle_gamma   90.00
#
_symmetry.space_group_name_H-M   'P 1'
#
loop_
_entity.id
_entity.type
_entity.pdbx_description
1 polymer ?
#
loop_
_entity_poly.entity_id
_entity_poly.type
_entity_poly.pdbx_seq_one_letter_code
_entity_poly.pdbx_strand_id
1 'polypeptide(L)'
;RQKITQLLFNREALTHIASKLAISTSTVYRKLKQYHFREDYANLPEVLSWDEFSYQKGKLAFIAQDFNTKKIITILDKRRQTTIRNHFFKYSKEARNKVKVV
;
A
#
# COMPACT_ATOMS: atom_id res chain seq x y z
N ARG A 1 -22.44 -0.93 -0.35
CA ARG A 1 -21.31 -0.17 0.24
C ARG A 1 -19.94 -0.86 -0.05
N GLN A 2 -19.66 -1.24 -1.31
CA GLN A 2 -18.45 -2.01 -1.69
C GLN A 2 -17.66 -1.42 -2.89
N LYS A 3 -18.06 -0.25 -3.42
CA LYS A 3 -17.41 0.35 -4.61
C LYS A 3 -15.96 0.77 -4.35
N ILE A 4 -15.63 1.22 -3.14
CA ILE A 4 -14.29 1.72 -2.79
C ILE A 4 -13.27 0.59 -2.80
N THR A 5 -13.62 -0.57 -2.24
CA THR A 5 -12.74 -1.75 -2.21
C THR A 5 -12.49 -2.27 -3.62
N GLN A 6 -13.51 -2.29 -4.50
CA GLN A 6 -13.35 -2.71 -5.90
C GLN A 6 -12.46 -1.76 -6.71
N LEU A 7 -12.55 -0.45 -6.46
CA LEU A 7 -11.76 0.58 -7.13
C LEU A 7 -10.28 0.59 -6.72
N LEU A 8 -9.99 0.16 -5.49
CA LEU A 8 -8.62 -0.02 -4.98
C LEU A 8 -7.85 -1.13 -5.70
N PHE A 9 -8.52 -2.11 -6.29
CA PHE A 9 -7.88 -3.21 -7.02
C PHE A 9 -7.55 -2.88 -8.49
N ASN A 10 -8.06 -1.78 -9.03
CA ASN A 10 -7.86 -1.44 -10.44
C ASN A 10 -6.85 -0.32 -10.56
N ARG A 11 -5.55 -0.66 -10.69
CA ARG A 11 -4.38 0.07 -11.30
C ARG A 11 -4.30 1.61 -11.18
N GLU A 12 -5.18 2.25 -10.45
CA GLU A 12 -5.40 3.68 -10.39
C GLU A 12 -4.71 4.14 -9.11
N ALA A 13 -3.71 5.02 -9.25
CA ALA A 13 -3.09 5.69 -8.12
C ALA A 13 -4.17 6.23 -7.18
N LEU A 14 -3.88 6.34 -5.88
CA LEU A 14 -4.83 6.86 -4.89
C LEU A 14 -5.45 8.21 -5.29
N THR A 15 -4.70 9.01 -6.06
CA THR A 15 -5.14 10.25 -6.70
C THR A 15 -6.26 10.04 -7.72
N HIS A 16 -6.16 9.00 -8.54
CA HIS A 16 -7.16 8.64 -9.53
C HIS A 16 -8.42 8.04 -8.86
N ILE A 17 -8.26 7.25 -7.80
CA ILE A 17 -9.40 6.77 -6.98
C ILE A 17 -10.12 7.94 -6.29
N ALA A 18 -9.36 8.86 -5.71
CA ALA A 18 -9.88 10.09 -5.11
C ALA A 18 -10.67 10.91 -6.14
N SER A 19 -10.11 11.11 -7.34
CA SER A 19 -10.77 11.79 -8.45
C SER A 19 -12.06 11.08 -8.86
N LYS A 20 -12.03 9.76 -9.07
CA LYS A 20 -13.16 8.95 -9.52
C LYS A 20 -14.31 8.86 -8.52
N LEU A 21 -13.98 8.87 -7.24
CA LEU A 21 -14.95 8.88 -6.16
C LEU A 21 -15.34 10.31 -5.73
N ALA A 22 -14.80 11.34 -6.38
CA ALA A 22 -14.98 12.75 -6.03
C ALA A 22 -14.73 13.04 -4.53
N ILE A 23 -13.71 12.40 -3.96
CA ILE A 23 -13.30 12.56 -2.55
C ILE A 23 -11.82 12.89 -2.45
N SER A 24 -11.39 13.48 -1.33
CA SER A 24 -9.97 13.77 -1.12
C SER A 24 -9.14 12.50 -0.91
N THR A 25 -7.86 12.53 -1.31
CA THR A 25 -6.89 11.46 -1.04
C THR A 25 -6.78 11.16 0.46
N SER A 26 -6.90 12.17 1.32
CA SER A 26 -6.98 12.03 2.78
C SER A 26 -8.17 11.19 3.24
N THR A 27 -9.31 11.27 2.55
CA THR A 27 -10.51 10.48 2.88
C THR A 27 -10.36 9.04 2.45
N VAL A 28 -9.76 8.80 1.27
CA VAL A 28 -9.38 7.46 0.83
C VAL A 28 -8.39 6.85 1.82
N TYR A 29 -7.37 7.60 2.23
CA TYR A 29 -6.37 7.19 3.21
C TYR A 29 -6.98 6.81 4.56
N ARG A 30 -7.88 7.65 5.10
CA ARG A 30 -8.55 7.37 6.37
C ARG A 30 -9.39 6.09 6.31
N LYS A 31 -10.09 5.85 5.19
CA LYS A 31 -10.82 4.60 4.96
C LYS A 31 -9.86 3.42 4.85
N LEU A 32 -8.74 3.58 4.18
CA LEU A 32 -7.70 2.54 4.10
C LEU A 32 -7.13 2.18 5.46
N LYS A 33 -6.86 3.16 6.33
CA LYS A 33 -6.42 2.89 7.70
C LYS A 33 -7.47 2.18 8.56
N GLN A 34 -8.75 2.33 8.25
CA GLN A 34 -9.81 1.57 8.94
C GLN A 34 -9.77 0.08 8.57
N TYR A 35 -9.28 -0.25 7.37
CA TYR A 35 -9.01 -1.63 7.01
C TYR A 35 -7.77 -2.10 7.78
N HIS A 36 -7.97 -3.05 8.69
CA HIS A 36 -6.87 -3.77 9.30
C HIS A 36 -6.39 -4.81 8.29
N PHE A 37 -5.30 -4.50 7.61
CA PHE A 37 -4.58 -5.50 6.82
C PHE A 37 -3.99 -6.50 7.80
N ARG A 38 -4.41 -7.77 7.73
CA ARG A 38 -3.75 -8.82 8.49
C ARG A 38 -2.31 -8.90 7.99
N GLU A 39 -1.36 -8.58 8.87
CA GLU A 39 0.07 -8.68 8.57
C GLU A 39 0.45 -10.16 8.56
N ASP A 40 0.33 -10.79 7.40
CA ASP A 40 0.89 -12.11 7.17
C ASP A 40 2.37 -11.95 6.80
N TYR A 41 3.24 -12.12 7.79
CA TYR A 41 4.68 -12.07 7.61
C TYR A 41 5.28 -13.37 7.03
N ALA A 42 4.45 -14.39 6.75
CA ALA A 42 4.94 -15.66 6.21
C ALA A 42 5.34 -15.52 4.73
N ASN A 43 4.61 -14.71 3.96
CA ASN A 43 4.80 -14.62 2.51
C ASN A 43 4.74 -13.18 1.99
N LEU A 44 5.65 -12.88 1.05
CA LEU A 44 5.58 -11.71 0.20
C LEU A 44 5.24 -12.14 -1.23
N PRO A 45 4.56 -11.30 -2.02
CA PRO A 45 4.28 -11.62 -3.41
C PRO A 45 5.57 -11.65 -4.23
N GLU A 46 5.54 -12.41 -5.33
CA GLU A 46 6.69 -12.46 -6.25
C GLU A 46 6.94 -11.09 -6.91
N VAL A 47 5.89 -10.32 -7.19
CA VAL A 47 6.03 -9.00 -7.82
C VAL A 47 5.45 -7.94 -6.89
N LEU A 48 6.32 -7.12 -6.33
CA LEU A 48 5.97 -6.05 -5.40
C LEU A 48 5.96 -4.71 -6.13
N SER A 49 4.85 -3.99 -6.01
CA SER A 49 4.70 -2.61 -6.45
C SER A 49 4.64 -1.70 -5.22
N TRP A 50 5.39 -0.60 -5.25
CA TRP A 50 5.41 0.38 -4.19
C TRP A 50 5.29 1.79 -4.76
N ASP A 51 4.72 2.70 -3.97
CA ASP A 51 4.53 4.09 -4.35
C ASP A 51 4.51 4.99 -3.11
N GLU A 52 4.66 6.30 -3.34
CA GLU A 52 4.51 7.34 -2.31
C GLU A 52 3.34 8.26 -2.66
N PHE A 53 2.52 8.60 -1.67
CA PHE A 53 1.40 9.53 -1.89
C PHE A 53 1.25 10.54 -0.76
N SER A 54 0.80 11.74 -1.14
CA SER A 54 0.47 12.80 -0.20
C SER A 54 -0.94 12.61 0.36
N TYR A 55 -1.03 12.47 1.69
CA TYR A 55 -2.30 12.33 2.40
C TYR A 55 -2.66 13.58 3.21
N GLN A 56 -1.69 14.45 3.51
CA GLN A 56 -1.87 15.76 4.12
C GLN A 56 -0.78 16.71 3.59
N LYS A 57 -1.00 18.03 3.68
CA LYS A 57 -0.01 19.04 3.26
C LYS A 57 1.34 18.76 3.92
N GLY A 58 2.35 18.42 3.09
CA GLY A 58 3.70 18.09 3.55
C GLY A 58 3.90 16.70 4.15
N LYS A 59 2.88 15.82 4.18
CA LYS A 59 3.00 14.45 4.68
C LYS A 59 2.79 13.43 3.58
N LEU A 60 3.80 12.59 3.40
CA LEU A 60 3.82 11.48 2.45
C LEU A 60 3.72 10.16 3.22
N ALA A 61 2.92 9.25 2.69
CA ALA A 61 2.87 7.87 3.14
C ALA A 61 3.44 6.97 2.05
N PHE A 62 4.03 5.86 2.48
CA PHE A 62 4.50 4.78 1.62
C PHE A 62 3.43 3.69 1.55
N ILE A 63 3.15 3.20 0.35
CA ILE A 63 2.26 2.06 0.13
C ILE A 63 3.01 0.96 -0.60
N ALA A 64 2.79 -0.28 -0.18
CA ALA A 64 3.25 -1.45 -0.91
C ALA A 64 2.08 -2.41 -1.13
N GLN A 65 2.03 -2.96 -2.35
CA GLN A 65 0.98 -3.84 -2.81
C GLN A 65 1.54 -4.91 -3.74
N ASP A 66 0.82 -6.02 -3.85
CA ASP A 66 1.08 -7.02 -4.88
C ASP A 66 0.75 -6.42 -6.25
N PHE A 67 1.70 -6.50 -7.19
CA PHE A 67 1.52 -5.98 -8.54
C PHE A 67 0.40 -6.71 -9.32
N ASN A 68 0.30 -8.03 -9.13
CA ASN A 68 -0.61 -8.91 -9.86
C ASN A 68 -2.02 -8.83 -9.27
N THR A 69 -2.14 -9.09 -7.97
CA THR A 69 -3.45 -9.17 -7.28
C THR A 69 -3.94 -7.84 -6.77
N LYS A 70 -3.08 -6.81 -6.73
CA LYS A 70 -3.39 -5.46 -6.23
C LYS A 70 -3.76 -5.45 -4.75
N LYS A 71 -3.44 -6.52 -4.04
CA LYS A 71 -3.65 -6.63 -2.61
C LYS A 71 -2.65 -5.72 -1.90
N ILE A 72 -3.16 -4.78 -1.12
CA ILE A 72 -2.34 -3.94 -0.25
C ILE A 72 -1.68 -4.84 0.80
N ILE A 73 -0.36 -4.76 0.88
CA ILE A 73 0.46 -5.49 1.84
C ILE A 73 0.65 -4.62 3.08
N THR A 74 1.02 -3.37 2.86
CA THR A 74 1.29 -2.44 3.95
C THR A 74 1.12 -0.99 3.52
N ILE A 75 0.80 -0.15 4.50
CA ILE A 75 0.78 1.30 4.36
C ILE A 75 1.54 1.88 5.56
N LEU A 76 2.60 2.62 5.28
CA LEU A 76 3.47 3.22 6.30
C LEU A 76 3.31 4.74 6.28
N ASP A 77 2.99 5.33 7.44
CA ASP A 77 2.91 6.79 7.60
C ASP A 77 4.24 7.52 7.35
N LYS A 78 5.35 6.77 7.29
CA LYS A 78 6.71 7.31 7.14
C LYS A 78 7.38 6.70 5.93
N ARG A 79 7.84 7.55 5.01
CA ARG A 79 8.64 7.18 3.83
C ARG A 79 10.14 7.00 4.08
N ARG A 80 10.61 7.13 5.32
CA ARG A 80 12.05 7.02 5.61
C ARG A 80 12.52 5.60 5.31
N GLN A 81 13.63 5.47 4.59
CA GLN A 81 14.20 4.17 4.21
C GLN A 81 14.36 3.23 5.41
N THR A 82 14.77 3.74 6.57
CA THR A 82 14.90 2.96 7.80
C THR A 82 13.58 2.34 8.26
N THR A 83 12.47 3.08 8.15
CA THR A 83 11.14 2.57 8.52
C THR A 83 10.67 1.50 7.54
N ILE A 84 10.85 1.74 6.24
CA ILE A 84 10.50 0.79 5.17
C ILE A 84 11.31 -0.51 5.34
N ARG A 85 12.64 -0.39 5.49
CA ARG A 85 13.56 -1.51 5.68
C ARG A 85 13.24 -2.31 6.95
N ASN A 86 12.98 -1.63 8.07
CA ASN A 86 12.60 -2.30 9.32
C ASN A 86 11.27 -3.06 9.20
N HIS A 87 10.31 -2.54 8.43
CA HIS A 87 9.05 -3.24 8.15
C HIS A 87 9.32 -4.52 7.35
N PHE A 88 10.06 -4.43 6.23
CA PHE A 88 10.34 -5.61 5.40
C PHE A 88 11.29 -6.62 6.05
N PHE A 89 12.10 -6.21 7.02
CA PHE A 89 12.93 -7.15 7.77
C PHE A 89 12.17 -8.11 8.69
N LYS A 90 10.91 -7.82 9.01
CA LYS A 90 10.05 -8.76 9.75
C LYS A 90 9.72 -10.02 8.95
N TYR A 91 9.83 -9.96 7.63
CA TYR A 91 9.62 -11.10 6.75
C TYR A 91 10.87 -11.99 6.73
N SER A 92 10.65 -13.31 6.60
CA SER A 92 11.73 -14.28 6.47
C SER A 92 12.66 -13.95 5.30
N LYS A 93 13.92 -14.39 5.39
CA LYS A 93 14.90 -14.20 4.30
C LYS A 93 14.41 -14.83 2.99
N GLU A 94 13.77 -15.99 3.08
CA GLU A 94 13.20 -16.70 1.94
C GLU A 94 12.06 -15.91 1.28
N ALA A 95 11.14 -15.36 2.07
CA ALA A 95 10.06 -14.52 1.54
C ALA A 95 10.62 -13.28 0.84
N ARG A 96 11.64 -12.64 1.41
CA ARG A 96 12.30 -11.47 0.80
C ARG A 96 13.03 -11.80 -0.50
N ASN A 97 13.71 -12.94 -0.57
CA ASN A 97 14.44 -13.36 -1.78
C ASN A 97 13.52 -13.70 -2.96
N LYS A 98 12.25 -14.03 -2.69
CA LYS A 98 11.24 -14.29 -3.73
C LYS A 98 10.69 -13.01 -4.37
N VAL A 99 10.89 -11.86 -3.75
CA VAL A 99 10.34 -10.58 -4.22
C VAL A 99 11.17 -10.04 -5.38
N LYS A 100 10.49 -9.74 -6.48
CA LYS A 100 10.94 -8.91 -7.60
C LYS A 100 10.21 -7.57 -7.49
N VAL A 101 10.95 -6.48 -7.58
CA VAL A 101 10.42 -5.11 -7.47
C VAL A 101 10.19 -4.56 -8.89
N VAL A 102 9.04 -3.91 -9.10
CA VAL A 102 8.65 -3.26 -10.37
C VAL A 102 8.48 -1.77 -10.18
#